data_AF-A0A3D5V8L5-F1
#
_entry.id   AF-A0A3D5V8L5-F1
#
_cell.length_a   1.000
_cell.length_b   1.000
_cell.length_c   1.000
_cell.angle_alpha   90.00
_cell.angle_beta   90.00
_cell.angle_gamma   90.00
#
_symmetry.space_group_name_H-M   'P 1'
#
loop_
_entity.id
_entity.type
_entity.pdbx_description
1 polymer ?
#
loop_
_entity_poly.entity_id
_entity_poly.type
_entity_poly.pdbx_seq_one_letter_code
_entity_poly.pdbx_strand_id
1 'polypeptide(L)' 'MDFTINSEEILPDSSHRYLIQIDSKQLMYLGYFLESLEGICNYSTPNPSQPILQVDVGEDQLEIFKEVMAFLKSWNLDNS' A
#
# COMPACT_ATOMS: atom_id res chain seq x y z
N MET A 1 4.89 7.73 -7.16
CA MET A 1 3.46 7.34 -7.25
C MET A 1 2.62 8.27 -6.40
N ASP A 2 1.44 8.64 -6.86
CA ASP A 2 0.58 9.59 -6.16
C ASP A 2 -0.56 8.85 -5.44
N PHE A 3 -0.34 8.57 -4.16
CA PHE A 3 -1.32 7.92 -3.28
C PHE A 3 -1.35 8.58 -1.90
N THR A 4 -2.48 8.41 -1.21
CA THR A 4 -2.74 8.91 0.13
C THR A 4 -3.15 7.76 1.05
N ILE A 5 -2.60 7.72 2.26
CA ILE A 5 -3.07 6.83 3.31
C ILE A 5 -4.21 7.55 4.01
N ASN A 6 -5.44 7.09 3.81
CA ASN A 6 -6.66 7.70 4.36
C ASN A 6 -6.86 7.38 5.85
N SER A 7 -6.49 6.17 6.25
CA SER A 7 -6.63 5.70 7.62
C SER A 7 -5.62 4.61 7.95
N GLU A 8 -5.36 4.47 9.24
CA GLU A 8 -4.58 3.42 9.85
C GLU A 8 -5.40 2.84 11.02
N GLU A 9 -5.44 1.52 11.12
CA GLU A 9 -6.08 0.78 12.20
C GLU A 9 -5.14 -0.33 12.67
N ILE A 10 -4.99 -0.50 13.98
CA ILE A 10 -4.27 -1.64 14.56
C ILE A 10 -5.28 -2.76 14.80
N LEU A 11 -5.07 -3.91 14.17
CA LEU A 11 -5.96 -5.07 14.26
C LEU A 11 -5.67 -5.91 15.53
N PRO A 12 -6.59 -6.80 15.94
CA PRO A 12 -6.42 -7.62 17.15
C PRO A 12 -5.20 -8.55 17.15
N ASP A 13 -4.66 -8.86 15.97
CA ASP A 13 -3.43 -9.65 15.79
C ASP A 13 -2.16 -8.79 15.79
N SER A 14 -2.27 -7.51 16.14
CA SER A 14 -1.19 -6.50 16.11
C SER A 14 -0.70 -6.12 14.71
N SER A 15 -1.38 -6.56 13.64
CA SER A 15 -1.10 -6.03 12.31
C SER A 15 -1.67 -4.63 12.13
N HIS A 16 -1.03 -3.86 11.25
CA HIS A 16 -1.46 -2.53 10.86
C HIS A 16 -2.22 -2.59 9.54
N ARG A 17 -3.47 -2.12 9.55
CA ARG A 17 -4.29 -1.96 8.36
C ARG A 17 -4.25 -0.53 7.86
N TYR A 18 -3.85 -0.37 6.60
CA TYR A 18 -3.83 0.90 5.88
C TYR A 18 -4.89 0.91 4.79
N LEU A 19 -5.69 1.97 4.71
CA LEU A 19 -6.53 2.24 3.55
C LEU A 19 -5.83 3.27 2.66
N ILE A 20 -5.34 2.81 1.51
CA ILE A 20 -4.57 3.61 0.57
C ILE A 20 -5.47 4.00 -0.60
N GLN A 21 -5.74 5.30 -0.71
CA GLN A 21 -6.38 5.90 -1.87
C GLN A 21 -5.34 6.19 -2.94
N ILE A 22 -5.59 5.71 -4.15
CA ILE A 22 -4.73 5.94 -5.31
C ILE A 22 -5.59 6.21 -6.55
N ASP A 23 -5.02 6.78 -7.61
CA ASP A 23 -5.73 6.90 -8.89
C ASP A 23 -6.03 5.50 -9.48
N SER A 24 -7.19 5.32 -10.10
CA SER A 24 -7.59 4.04 -10.70
C SER A 24 -6.59 3.50 -11.72
N LYS A 25 -5.89 4.36 -12.47
CA LYS A 25 -4.86 3.94 -13.43
C LYS A 25 -3.60 3.44 -12.72
N GLN A 26 -3.35 3.88 -11.50
CA GLN A 26 -2.18 3.51 -10.70
C GLN A 26 -2.45 2.38 -9.71
N LEU A 27 -3.73 2.10 -9.41
CA LEU A 27 -4.17 1.03 -8.51
C LEU A 27 -3.55 -0.33 -8.85
N MET A 28 -3.61 -0.72 -10.13
CA MET A 28 -3.06 -1.99 -10.60
C MET A 28 -1.54 -2.04 -10.47
N TYR A 29 -0.84 -0.93 -10.72
CA TYR A 29 0.62 -0.88 -10.58
C TYR A 29 1.04 -0.98 -9.12
N LEU A 30 0.35 -0.27 -8.22
CA LEU A 30 0.62 -0.38 -6.79
C LEU A 30 0.36 -1.81 -6.30
N GLY A 31 -0.76 -2.43 -6.69
CA GLY A 31 -1.04 -3.83 -6.39
C GLY A 31 0.06 -4.77 -6.88
N TYR A 32 0.55 -4.60 -8.12
CA TYR A 32 1.66 -5.38 -8.65
C TYR A 32 2.96 -5.22 -7.85
N PHE A 33 3.28 -4.01 -7.38
CA PHE A 33 4.45 -3.81 -6.51
C PHE A 33 4.29 -4.52 -5.17
N LEU A 34 3.13 -4.39 -4.54
CA LEU A 34 2.85 -5.04 -3.25
C LEU A 34 2.87 -6.58 -3.38
N GLU A 35 2.35 -7.14 -4.47
CA GLU A 35 2.43 -8.58 -4.78
C GLU A 35 3.88 -9.04 -4.97
N SER A 36 4.72 -8.21 -5.61
CA SER A 36 6.14 -8.53 -5.84
C SER A 36 6.96 -8.51 -4.55
N LEU A 37 6.41 -7.96 -3.46
CA LEU A 37 6.99 -7.86 -2.13
C LEU A 37 6.41 -8.93 -1.20
N GLU A 38 6.39 -10.17 -1.69
CA GLU A 38 5.85 -11.33 -0.97
C GLU A 38 6.41 -11.41 0.45
N GLY A 39 5.52 -11.54 1.43
CA GLY A 39 5.86 -11.62 2.85
C GLY A 39 5.94 -10.29 3.60
N ILE A 40 5.89 -9.13 2.92
CA ILE A 40 5.88 -7.81 3.58
C ILE A 40 4.47 -7.40 3.99
N CYS A 41 3.48 -7.62 3.12
CA CYS A 41 2.09 -7.25 3.40
C CYS A 41 1.09 -8.14 2.66
N ASN A 42 -0.15 -8.14 3.13
CA ASN A 42 -1.31 -8.61 2.37
C ASN A 42 -2.07 -7.40 1.84
N TYR A 43 -2.60 -7.47 0.62
CA TYR A 43 -3.45 -6.40 0.10
C TYR A 43 -4.72 -6.93 -0.55
N SER A 44 -5.75 -6.08 -0.57
CA SER A 44 -7.02 -6.37 -1.25
C SER A 44 -7.69 -5.08 -1.72
N THR A 45 -8.66 -5.23 -2.63
CA THR A 45 -9.54 -4.14 -3.08
C THR A 45 -10.94 -4.37 -2.50
N PRO A 46 -11.24 -3.87 -1.29
CA PRO A 46 -12.48 -4.20 -0.59
C PRO A 46 -13.74 -3.75 -1.36
N ASN A 47 -13.61 -2.73 -2.21
CA ASN A 47 -14.65 -2.28 -3.11
C ASN A 47 -14.09 -2.05 -4.53
N PRO A 48 -14.41 -2.90 -5.52
CA PRO A 48 -13.92 -2.76 -6.89
C PRO A 48 -14.30 -1.45 -7.59
N SER A 49 -15.36 -0.76 -7.12
CA SER A 49 -15.80 0.52 -7.66
C SER A 49 -15.08 1.73 -7.04
N GLN A 50 -14.22 1.51 -6.04
CA GLN A 50 -13.43 2.56 -5.40
C GLN A 50 -11.95 2.25 -5.58
N PRO A 51 -11.11 3.24 -5.94
CA PRO A 51 -9.69 2.99 -6.13
C PRO A 51 -8.95 3.05 -4.78
N ILE A 52 -9.34 2.14 -3.89
CA ILE A 52 -8.80 1.98 -2.54
C ILE A 52 -8.16 0.60 -2.45
N LEU A 53 -6.92 0.56 -1.99
CA LEU A 53 -6.23 -0.65 -1.54
C LEU A 53 -6.29 -0.71 -0.02
N GLN A 54 -6.77 -1.83 0.51
CA GLN A 54 -6.56 -2.19 1.90
C GLN A 54 -5.28 -2.99 1.99
N VAL A 55 -4.36 -2.60 2.87
CA VAL A 55 -3.07 -3.27 3.07
C VAL A 55 -2.90 -3.58 4.55
N ASP A 56 -2.69 -4.86 4.86
CA ASP A 56 -2.46 -5.34 6.22
C ASP A 56 -0.98 -5.75 6.35
N VAL A 57 -0.29 -5.23 7.35
CA VAL A 57 1.17 -5.35 7.55
C VAL A 57 1.45 -5.87 8.95
N GLY A 58 2.26 -6.91 9.09
CA GLY A 58 2.70 -7.38 10.40
C GLY A 58 3.65 -6.39 11.07
N GLU A 59 3.64 -6.33 12.41
CA GLU A 59 4.51 -5.45 13.21
C GLU A 59 5.99 -5.58 12.84
N ASP A 60 6.45 -6.80 12.53
CA ASP A 60 7.83 -7.11 12.16
C ASP A 60 8.23 -6.59 10.77
N GLN A 61 7.25 -6.33 9.90
CA GLN A 61 7.45 -5.81 8.54
C GLN A 61 7.15 -4.31 8.42
N LEU A 62 6.67 -3.68 9.49
CA LEU A 62 6.12 -2.32 9.46
C LEU A 62 7.11 -1.27 8.96
N GLU A 63 8.35 -1.32 9.44
CA GLU A 63 9.38 -0.36 9.02
C GLU A 63 9.79 -0.57 7.56
N ILE A 64 9.95 -1.82 7.12
CA ILE A 64 10.23 -2.16 5.72
C ILE A 64 9.09 -1.66 4.81
N PHE A 65 7.84 -1.90 5.22
CA PHE A 65 6.67 -1.40 4.50
C PHE A 65 6.68 0.13 4.38
N LYS A 66 6.95 0.86 5.47
CA LYS A 66 7.03 2.33 5.43
C LYS A 66 8.13 2.83 4.48
N GLU A 67 9.30 2.18 4.48
CA GLU A 67 10.39 2.49 3.55
C GLU A 67 9.98 2.27 2.10
N VAL A 68 9.35 1.14 1.79
CA VAL A 68 8.81 0.83 0.46
C VAL A 68 7.79 1.90 0.04
N MET A 69 6.84 2.23 0.90
CA MET A 69 5.81 3.22 0.59
C MET A 69 6.40 4.61 0.39
N ALA A 70 7.40 4.99 1.18
CA ALA A 70 8.14 6.23 0.99
C ALA A 70 8.89 6.25 -0.35
N PHE A 71 9.57 5.15 -0.71
CA PHE A 71 10.22 4.99 -2.00
C PHE A 71 9.22 5.12 -3.15
N LEU A 72 8.14 4.34 -3.13
CA LEU A 72 7.09 4.38 -4.16
C LEU A 72 6.47 5.77 -4.30
N LYS A 73 6.28 6.49 -3.18
CA LYS A 73 5.78 7.88 -3.21
C LYS A 73 6.77 8.84 -3.86
N SER A 74 8.06 8.71 -3.51
CA SER A 74 9.15 9.49 -4.11
C SER A 74 9.46 9.14 -5.57
N TRP A 75 8.98 7.98 -6.05
CA TRP A 75 9.26 7.47 -7.40
C TRP A 75 8.43 8.18 -8.49
N ASN A 76 8.31 9.51 -8.46
CA ASN A 76 7.70 10.29 -9.53
C ASN A 76 8.62 11.43 -10.01
N LEU A 77 8.97 11.32 -11.31
CA LEU A 77 9.39 12.36 -12.27
C LEU A 77 10.82 12.94 -12.19
N ASP A 78 11.80 12.19 -12.68
CA ASP A 78 13.01 12.78 -13.30
C ASP A 78 13.66 11.95 -14.42
N ASN A 79 13.02 10.87 -14.91
CA ASN A 79 13.57 10.07 -16.01
C ASN A 79 12.47 9.47 -16.90
N SER A 80 11.98 10.25 -17.87
CA SER A 80 11.40 9.81 -19.16
C SER A 80 11.30 11.00 -20.10
#